data_AF-A0A5J4L087-F1
#
_entry.id   AF-A0A5J4L087-F1
#
_cell.length_a   1.000
_cell.length_b   1.000
_cell.length_c   1.000
_cell.angle_alpha   90.00
_cell.angle_beta   90.00
_cell.angle_gamma   90.00
#
_symmetry.space_group_name_H-M   'P 1'
#
loop_
_entity.id
_entity.type
_entity.pdbx_description
1 polymer ?
#
loop_
_entity_poly.entity_id
_entity_poly.type
_entity_poly.pdbx_seq_one_letter_code
_entity_poly.pdbx_strand_id
1 'polypeptide(L)'
;MKRAFYIGVILGGILGIAVALSMDLLLGKSLGGGWGEAVANDLNNLFKANLSPKSFIVIIGVIIVVGIIGAFGSFIGGIFSVMIARLFKLLTKER
;
A
#
# COMPACT_ATOMS: atom_id res chain seq x y z
N MET A 1 4.37 12.58 20.72
CA MET A 1 3.33 12.33 19.69
C MET A 1 3.83 12.50 18.26
N LYS A 2 4.46 13.63 17.87
CA LYS A 2 4.99 13.81 16.50
C LYS A 2 6.00 12.73 16.08
N ARG A 3 6.95 12.37 16.96
CA ARG A 3 7.91 11.29 16.69
C ARG A 3 7.23 9.93 16.44
N ALA A 4 6.26 9.56 17.28
CA ALA A 4 5.47 8.34 17.09
C ALA A 4 4.74 8.35 15.74
N PHE A 5 4.11 9.49 15.38
CA PHE A 5 3.48 9.64 14.08
C PHE A 5 4.46 9.40 12.92
N TYR A 6 5.63 10.03 12.92
CA TYR A 6 6.63 9.83 11.85
C TYR A 6 7.15 8.39 11.76
N ILE A 7 7.37 7.73 12.90
CA ILE A 7 7.78 6.32 12.92
C ILE A 7 6.67 5.45 12.32
N GLY A 8 5.41 5.70 12.71
CA GLY A 8 4.25 5.02 12.17
C GLY A 8 4.07 5.23 10.67
N VAL A 9 4.29 6.45 10.18
CA VAL A 9 4.24 6.82 8.76
C VAL A 9 5.27 6.02 7.95
N ILE A 10 6.53 5.99 8.41
CA ILE A 10 7.59 5.28 7.69
C ILE A 10 7.34 3.77 7.71
N LEU A 11 7.09 3.18 8.88
CA LEU A 11 6.86 1.74 9.00
C LEU A 11 5.59 1.30 8.29
N GLY A 12 4.51 2.08 8.41
CA GLY A 12 3.25 1.83 7.73
C GLY A 12 3.40 1.89 6.21
N GLY A 13 4.20 2.82 5.68
CA GLY A 13 4.46 2.92 4.26
C GLY A 13 5.25 1.72 3.74
N ILE A 14 6.32 1.34 4.44
CA ILE A 14 7.13 0.16 4.09
C ILE A 14 6.27 -1.11 4.13
N LEU A 15 5.47 -1.30 5.19
CA LEU A 15 4.59 -2.46 5.30
C LEU A 15 3.48 -2.44 4.25
N GLY A 16 2.90 -1.28 3.94
CA GLY A 16 1.89 -1.13 2.90
C GLY A 16 2.44 -1.54 1.53
N ILE A 17 3.64 -1.09 1.17
CA ILE A 17 4.31 -1.50 -0.07
C ILE A 17 4.63 -3.00 -0.04
N ALA A 18 5.15 -3.52 1.07
CA ALA A 18 5.45 -4.95 1.21
C ALA A 18 4.20 -5.82 1.02
N VAL A 19 3.06 -5.41 1.60
CA VAL A 19 1.76 -6.07 1.40
C VAL A 19 1.31 -5.96 -0.04
N ALA A 20 1.43 -4.79 -0.68
CA ALA A 20 1.08 -4.65 -2.09
C ALA A 20 1.91 -5.59 -2.97
N LEU A 21 3.24 -5.62 -2.79
CA LEU A 21 4.14 -6.47 -3.56
C LEU A 21 3.97 -7.96 -3.25
N SER A 22 3.42 -8.33 -2.09
CA SER A 22 3.16 -9.73 -1.74
C SER A 22 2.21 -10.42 -2.72
N MET A 23 1.32 -9.68 -3.38
CA MET A 23 0.43 -10.22 -4.41
C MET A 23 1.22 -10.71 -5.62
N ASP A 24 2.21 -9.96 -6.08
CA ASP A 24 3.07 -10.37 -7.20
C ASP A 24 4.13 -11.40 -6.77
N LEU A 25 4.67 -11.28 -5.56
CA LEU A 25 5.84 -12.05 -5.10
C LEU A 25 5.51 -13.34 -4.35
N LEU A 26 4.55 -13.32 -3.42
CA LEU A 26 4.29 -14.42 -2.48
C LEU A 26 3.09 -15.27 -2.88
N LEU A 27 2.01 -14.63 -3.34
CA LEU A 27 0.81 -15.35 -3.77
C LEU A 27 0.99 -15.90 -5.19
N GLY A 28 1.88 -15.29 -5.96
CA GLY A 28 2.15 -15.65 -7.35
C GLY A 28 0.85 -15.69 -8.18
N LYS A 29 0.94 -16.29 -9.37
CA LYS A 29 -0.24 -16.50 -10.23
C LYS A 29 -1.23 -17.56 -9.70
N SER A 30 -1.11 -17.99 -8.43
CA SER A 30 -1.83 -19.15 -7.89
C SER A 30 -3.24 -18.80 -7.40
N LEU A 31 -3.43 -17.61 -6.82
CA LEU A 31 -4.73 -17.12 -6.33
C LEU A 31 -5.42 -16.15 -7.30
N GLY A 32 -4.81 -15.91 -8.47
CA GLY A 32 -5.27 -14.95 -9.46
C GLY A 32 -4.12 -14.40 -10.30
N GLY A 33 -4.39 -13.33 -11.04
CA GLY A 33 -3.37 -12.60 -11.76
C GLY A 33 -2.60 -11.59 -10.89
N GLY A 34 -1.45 -11.11 -11.36
CA GLY A 34 -0.66 -10.06 -10.71
C GLY A 34 -1.23 -8.65 -10.93
N TRP A 35 -0.59 -7.62 -10.33
CA TRP A 35 -1.06 -6.23 -10.46
C TRP A 35 -1.16 -5.77 -11.92
N GLY A 36 -0.23 -6.20 -12.78
CA GLY A 36 -0.27 -5.86 -14.20
C GLY A 36 -1.49 -6.43 -14.94
N GLU A 37 -1.96 -7.61 -14.55
CA GLU A 37 -3.13 -8.25 -15.15
C GLU A 37 -4.43 -7.56 -14.65
N ALA A 38 -4.49 -7.23 -13.36
CA ALA A 38 -5.62 -6.48 -12.78
C ALA A 38 -5.75 -5.08 -13.41
N VAL A 39 -4.65 -4.31 -13.46
CA VAL A 39 -4.66 -2.96 -14.02
C VAL A 39 -4.94 -2.99 -15.53
N ALA A 40 -4.41 -3.96 -16.28
CA ALA A 40 -4.73 -4.11 -17.70
C ALA A 40 -6.22 -4.41 -17.91
N ASN A 41 -6.80 -5.30 -17.10
CA ASN A 41 -8.23 -5.60 -17.16
C ASN A 41 -9.07 -4.35 -16.92
N ASP A 42 -8.76 -3.57 -15.88
CA ASP A 42 -9.52 -2.37 -15.54
C ASP A 42 -9.41 -1.29 -16.63
N LEU A 43 -8.20 -1.04 -17.13
CA LEU A 43 -8.00 -0.07 -18.21
C LEU A 43 -8.70 -0.49 -19.50
N ASN A 44 -8.65 -1.78 -19.86
CA ASN A 44 -9.33 -2.29 -21.05
C ASN A 44 -10.86 -2.19 -20.90
N ASN A 45 -11.39 -2.44 -19.71
CA ASN A 45 -12.83 -2.34 -19.45
C ASN A 45 -13.33 -0.89 -19.49
N LEU A 46 -12.56 0.04 -18.92
CA LEU A 46 -12.88 1.48 -18.86
C LEU A 46 -12.73 2.18 -20.21
N PHE A 47 -11.62 1.95 -20.90
CA PHE A 47 -11.29 2.65 -22.14
C PHE A 47 -11.62 1.87 -23.40
N LYS A 48 -12.21 0.66 -23.28
CA LYS A 48 -12.46 -0.27 -24.40
C LYS A 48 -11.21 -0.50 -25.26
N ALA A 49 -10.07 -0.57 -24.59
CA ALA A 49 -8.76 -0.77 -25.22
C ALA A 49 -8.36 -2.26 -25.19
N ASN A 50 -7.27 -2.59 -25.88
CA ASN A 50 -6.64 -3.91 -25.84
C ASN A 50 -5.17 -3.80 -25.42
N LEU A 51 -4.97 -3.27 -24.21
CA LEU A 51 -3.67 -3.08 -23.58
C LEU A 51 -3.16 -4.40 -23.00
N SER A 52 -1.92 -4.74 -23.35
CA SER A 52 -1.21 -5.85 -22.74
C SER A 52 -0.80 -5.50 -21.29
N PRO A 53 -0.74 -6.48 -20.36
CA PRO A 53 -0.17 -6.29 -19.03
C PRO A 53 1.27 -5.74 -19.01
N LYS A 54 2.01 -5.93 -20.10
CA LYS A 54 3.40 -5.44 -20.26
C LYS A 54 3.49 -4.05 -20.89
N SER A 55 2.35 -3.46 -21.26
CA SER A 55 2.33 -2.13 -21.88
C SER A 55 2.76 -1.05 -20.88
N PHE A 56 3.43 -0.01 -21.37
CA PHE A 56 3.94 1.08 -20.54
C PHE A 56 2.86 1.75 -19.70
N ILE A 57 1.66 1.93 -20.27
CA ILE A 57 0.50 2.54 -19.59
C ILE A 57 0.07 1.70 -18.39
N VAL A 58 0.01 0.37 -18.54
CA VAL A 58 -0.34 -0.53 -17.45
C VAL A 58 0.70 -0.49 -16.33
N ILE A 59 2.00 -0.47 -16.68
CA ILE A 59 3.09 -0.37 -15.70
C ILE A 59 2.97 0.91 -14.87
N ILE A 60 2.68 2.05 -15.51
CA ILE A 60 2.40 3.31 -14.81
C ILE A 60 1.21 3.14 -13.86
N GLY A 61 0.11 2.53 -14.33
CA GLY A 61 -1.05 2.26 -13.51
C GLY A 61 -0.72 1.42 -12.27
N VAL A 62 0.08 0.37 -12.42
CA VAL A 62 0.56 -0.46 -11.30
C VAL A 62 1.35 0.38 -10.29
N ILE A 63 2.30 1.20 -10.76
CA ILE A 63 3.09 2.08 -9.88
C ILE A 63 2.19 3.03 -9.09
N ILE A 64 1.17 3.61 -9.74
CA ILE A 64 0.20 4.50 -9.08
C ILE A 64 -0.59 3.74 -8.01
N VAL A 65 -1.12 2.56 -8.32
CA VAL A 65 -1.90 1.75 -7.38
C VAL A 65 -1.06 1.34 -6.17
N VAL A 66 0.14 0.81 -6.40
CA VAL A 66 1.07 0.43 -5.32
C VAL A 66 1.46 1.67 -4.50
N GLY A 67 1.69 2.81 -5.14
CA GLY A 67 1.97 4.08 -4.47
C GLY A 67 0.82 4.54 -3.57
N ILE A 68 -0.43 4.41 -4.02
CA ILE A 68 -1.63 4.71 -3.21
C ILE A 68 -1.71 3.77 -2.01
N ILE A 69 -1.47 2.47 -2.19
CA ILE A 69 -1.47 1.50 -1.08
C ILE A 69 -0.37 1.84 -0.07
N GLY A 70 0.83 2.19 -0.53
CA GLY A 70 1.92 2.64 0.33
C GLY A 70 1.57 3.92 1.10
N ALA A 71 0.97 4.91 0.43
CA ALA A 71 0.51 6.15 1.06
C ALA A 71 -0.59 5.89 2.11
N PHE A 72 -1.52 4.99 1.81
CA PHE A 72 -2.56 4.58 2.74
C PHE A 72 -1.97 3.85 3.95
N GLY A 73 -1.08 2.87 3.72
CA GLY A 73 -0.37 2.16 4.79
C GLY A 73 0.40 3.11 5.70
N SER A 74 1.08 4.11 5.12
CA SER A 74 1.78 5.17 5.84
C SER A 74 0.84 6.00 6.72
N PHE A 75 -0.26 6.49 6.15
CA PHE A 75 -1.24 7.28 6.90
C PHE A 75 -1.82 6.51 8.09
N ILE A 76 -2.26 5.27 7.85
CA ILE A 76 -2.82 4.40 8.88
C ILE A 76 -1.77 4.05 9.94
N GLY A 77 -0.53 3.72 9.54
CA GLY A 77 0.57 3.45 10.46
C GLY A 77 0.87 4.64 11.38
N GLY A 78 0.83 5.86 10.85
CA GLY A 78 0.94 7.09 11.63
C GLY A 78 -0.15 7.21 12.71
N ILE A 79 -1.41 6.98 12.34
CA ILE A 79 -2.54 7.02 13.28
C ILE A 79 -2.38 5.96 14.37
N PHE A 80 -2.12 4.70 14.00
CA PHE A 80 -1.97 3.61 14.96
C PHE A 80 -0.81 3.84 15.92
N SER A 81 0.34 4.30 15.42
CA SER A 81 1.49 4.60 16.29
C SER A 81 1.18 5.70 17.30
N VAL A 82 0.43 6.73 16.89
CA VAL A 82 -0.07 7.77 17.81
C VAL A 82 -1.01 7.18 18.85
N MET A 83 -1.94 6.30 18.47
CA MET A 83 -2.86 5.63 19.41
C MET A 83 -2.09 4.81 20.45
N ILE A 84 -1.12 4.01 20.00
CA ILE A 84 -0.26 3.20 20.88
C ILE A 84 0.53 4.10 21.84
N ALA A 85 1.15 5.18 21.32
CA ALA A 85 1.89 6.12 22.15
C ALA A 85 0.99 6.83 23.18
N ARG A 86 -0.28 7.14 22.83
CA ARG A 86 -1.25 7.68 23.79
C ARG A 86 -1.60 6.65 24.88
N LEU A 87 -1.84 5.40 24.49
CA LEU A 87 -2.14 4.32 25.43
C LEU A 87 -1.00 4.17 26.45
N PHE A 88 0.24 4.09 25.99
CA PHE A 88 1.39 3.99 26.90
C PHE A 88 1.53 5.22 27.79
N LYS A 89 1.36 6.44 27.25
CA LYS A 89 1.39 7.66 28.07
C LYS A 89 0.34 7.65 29.18
N LEU A 90 -0.88 7.15 28.90
CA LEU A 90 -1.94 7.02 29.89
C LEU A 90 -1.60 6.00 30.98
N LEU A 91 -0.99 4.87 30.59
CA LEU A 91 -0.62 3.80 31.52
C LEU A 91 0.57 4.17 32.41
N THR A 92 1.59 4.85 31.86
CA THR A 92 2.81 5.20 32.60
C THR A 92 2.69 6.48 33.42
N LYS A 93 1.63 7.29 33.21
CA LYS A 93 1.42 8.61 33.83
C LYS A 93 2.60 9.57 33.64
N GLU A 94 3.49 9.32 32.69
CA GLU A 94 4.59 10.22 32.35
C GLU A 94 4.00 11.54 31.81
N ARG A 95 4.38 12.66 32.42
CA ARG A 95 3.93 14.00 32.02
C ARG A 95 4.59 14.45 30.72
#